data_AF-X1VVA0-F1
#
_entry.id   AF-X1VVA0-F1
#
_cell.length_a   1.000
_cell.length_b   1.000
_cell.length_c   1.000
_cell.angle_alpha   90.00
_cell.angle_beta   90.00
_cell.angle_gamma   90.00
#
_symmetry.space_group_name_H-M   'P 1'
#
loop_
_entity.id
_entity.type
_entity.pdbx_description
1 polymer ?
#
loop_
_entity_poly.entity_id
_entity_poly.type
_entity_poly.pdbx_seq_one_letter_code
_entity_poly.pdbx_strand_id
1 'polypeptide(L)'
;MDAAKGHLDHQTMAMRVARELQDGSYVNLGIGLPGLVSSFVAPDKTIIYQSESGILGMGPIILEEEEMDHDVVNPAVHPVTTIPGASFFDIT
;
A
#
# COMPACT_ATOMS: atom_id res chain seq x y z
N MET A 1 11.40 -27.61 -26.79
CA MET A 1 10.66 -26.38 -27.12
C MET A 1 10.66 -25.55 -25.85
N ASP A 2 11.60 -24.62 -25.74
CA ASP A 2 11.63 -23.68 -24.61
C ASP A 2 10.45 -22.73 -24.79
N ALA A 3 9.45 -22.85 -23.92
CA ALA A 3 8.42 -21.83 -23.83
C ALA A 3 9.14 -20.54 -23.40
N ALA A 4 9.28 -19.58 -24.31
CA ALA A 4 9.76 -18.26 -24.00
C ALA A 4 8.98 -17.76 -22.78
N LYS A 5 9.64 -17.61 -21.63
CA LYS A 5 9.02 -17.12 -20.40
C LYS A 5 8.51 -15.71 -20.69
N GLY A 6 7.22 -15.59 -21.02
CA GLY A 6 6.57 -14.30 -21.18
C GLY A 6 6.66 -13.53 -19.86
N HIS A 7 6.92 -12.23 -19.95
CA HIS A 7 6.86 -11.37 -18.77
C HIS A 7 5.44 -11.41 -18.22
N LEU A 8 5.32 -11.56 -16.90
CA LEU A 8 4.03 -11.45 -16.22
C LEU A 8 3.53 -10.00 -16.34
N ASP A 9 2.24 -9.80 -16.54
CA ASP A 9 1.65 -8.47 -16.42
C ASP A 9 1.73 -7.96 -14.97
N HIS A 10 1.59 -6.65 -14.80
CA HIS A 10 1.69 -5.99 -13.50
C HIS A 10 0.65 -6.50 -12.48
N GLN A 11 -0.57 -6.84 -12.93
CA GLN A 11 -1.60 -7.35 -12.04
C GLN A 11 -1.24 -8.74 -11.51
N THR A 12 -0.72 -9.62 -12.37
CA THR A 12 -0.27 -10.96 -12.02
C THR A 12 0.93 -10.91 -11.07
N MET A 13 1.87 -10.00 -11.31
CA MET A 13 2.99 -9.78 -10.37
C MET A 13 2.51 -9.29 -9.01
N ALA A 14 1.64 -8.28 -8.96
CA ALA A 14 1.11 -7.74 -7.70
C ALA A 14 0.31 -8.79 -6.93
N MET A 15 -0.54 -9.56 -7.62
CA MET A 15 -1.30 -10.67 -7.02
C MET A 15 -0.39 -11.76 -6.46
N ARG A 16 0.72 -12.08 -7.13
CA ARG A 16 1.69 -13.06 -6.63
C ARG A 16 2.35 -12.59 -5.34
N VAL A 17 2.72 -11.31 -5.26
CA VAL A 17 3.35 -10.70 -4.07
C VAL A 17 2.33 -10.56 -2.93
N ALA A 18 1.09 -10.20 -3.21
CA ALA A 18 0.05 -10.08 -2.17
C ALA A 18 -0.19 -11.39 -1.40
N ARG A 19 0.04 -12.54 -2.06
CA ARG A 19 -0.02 -13.86 -1.42
C ARG A 19 1.10 -14.13 -0.44
N GLU A 20 2.25 -13.46 -0.56
CA GLU A 20 3.39 -13.58 0.36
C GLU A 20 3.19 -12.77 1.64
N LEU A 21 2.28 -11.79 1.64
CA LEU A 21 1.98 -11.00 2.83
C LEU A 21 1.26 -11.86 3.86
N GLN A 22 1.80 -11.91 5.08
CA GLN A 22 1.22 -12.65 6.20
C GLN A 22 0.25 -11.74 6.96
N ASP A 23 -0.77 -12.34 7.57
CA ASP A 23 -1.67 -11.60 8.47
C ASP A 23 -0.86 -10.93 9.61
N GLY A 24 -1.17 -9.68 9.92
CA GLY A 24 -0.46 -8.87 10.91
C GLY A 24 0.88 -8.29 10.44
N SER A 25 1.25 -8.44 9.17
CA SER A 25 2.52 -7.90 8.66
C SER A 25 2.53 -6.36 8.64
N TYR A 26 3.70 -5.80 8.92
CA TYR A 26 4.02 -4.39 8.72
C TYR A 26 4.83 -4.24 7.43
N VAL A 27 4.34 -3.46 6.47
CA VAL A 27 4.94 -3.37 5.14
C VAL A 27 5.02 -1.93 4.65
N ASN A 28 6.09 -1.60 3.96
CA ASN A 28 6.18 -0.39 3.14
C ASN A 28 6.02 -0.81 1.67
N LEU A 29 5.13 -0.14 0.95
CA LEU A 29 4.92 -0.35 -0.48
C LEU A 29 5.19 0.94 -1.24
N GLY A 30 6.25 0.93 -2.06
CA GLY A 30 6.59 2.05 -2.93
C GLY A 30 5.52 2.33 -3.99
N ILE A 31 5.59 3.52 -4.60
CA ILE A 31 4.65 3.96 -5.64
C ILE A 31 4.71 3.02 -6.86
N GLY A 32 3.57 2.83 -7.53
CA GLY A 32 3.46 2.06 -8.76
C GLY A 32 3.16 0.58 -8.52
N LEU A 33 3.96 -0.33 -9.10
CA LEU A 33 3.74 -1.78 -9.01
C LEU A 33 3.71 -2.31 -7.57
N PRO A 34 4.60 -1.90 -6.64
CA PRO A 34 4.50 -2.33 -5.25
C PRO A 34 3.20 -1.84 -4.59
N GLY A 35 2.80 -0.59 -4.83
CA GLY A 35 1.53 -0.05 -4.33
C GLY A 35 0.31 -0.84 -4.79
N LEU A 36 0.33 -1.37 -6.03
CA LEU A 36 -0.75 -2.22 -6.57
C LEU A 36 -0.95 -3.52 -5.76
N VAL A 37 0.06 -3.97 -5.01
CA VAL A 37 -0.04 -5.18 -4.16
C VAL A 37 -1.16 -5.05 -3.12
N SER A 38 -1.39 -3.85 -2.56
CA SER A 38 -2.42 -3.65 -1.52
C SER A 38 -3.83 -3.98 -2.04
N SER A 39 -4.11 -3.73 -3.32
CA SER A 39 -5.39 -4.03 -3.97
C SER A 39 -5.69 -5.52 -4.12
N PHE A 40 -4.69 -6.40 -3.91
CA PHE A 40 -4.83 -7.85 -4.05
C PHE A 40 -4.68 -8.61 -2.72
N VAL A 41 -4.57 -7.90 -1.60
CA VAL A 41 -4.54 -8.53 -0.28
C VAL A 41 -5.90 -9.16 0.01
N ALA A 42 -5.87 -10.39 0.53
CA ALA A 42 -7.09 -11.11 0.89
C ALA A 42 -7.83 -10.38 2.03
N PRO A 43 -9.16 -10.26 1.98
CA PRO A 43 -9.93 -9.43 2.91
C PRO A 43 -9.93 -9.94 4.36
N ASP A 44 -9.52 -11.19 4.59
CA ASP A 44 -9.35 -11.80 5.90
C ASP A 44 -8.00 -11.48 6.55
N LYS A 45 -7.08 -10.83 5.83
CA LYS A 45 -5.78 -10.41 6.35
C LYS A 45 -5.78 -8.94 6.73
N THR A 46 -5.20 -8.64 7.89
CA THR A 46 -4.88 -7.29 8.32
C THR A 46 -3.42 -7.00 8.00
N ILE A 47 -3.16 -6.02 7.14
CA ILE A 47 -1.82 -5.53 6.82
C ILE A 47 -1.69 -4.09 7.29
N ILE A 48 -0.59 -3.80 7.99
CA ILE A 48 -0.32 -2.44 8.48
C ILE A 48 0.68 -1.78 7.52
N TYR A 49 0.20 -0.77 6.79
CA TYR A 49 1.03 -0.04 5.83
C TYR A 49 1.81 1.08 6.52
N GLN A 50 3.13 1.03 6.37
CA GLN A 50 4.04 2.10 6.76
C GLN A 50 4.30 2.98 5.54
N SER A 51 4.22 4.30 5.75
CA SER A 51 4.64 5.32 4.79
C SER A 51 5.91 5.99 5.29
N GLU A 52 6.88 6.16 4.39
CA GLU A 52 8.10 6.94 4.62
C GLU A 52 7.82 8.43 4.89
N SER A 53 6.60 8.91 4.59
CA SER A 53 6.14 10.26 4.99
C SER A 53 5.85 10.40 6.49
N GLY A 54 6.11 9.37 7.31
CA GLY A 54 5.95 9.46 8.76
C GLY A 54 4.66 8.85 9.30
N ILE A 55 4.05 7.89 8.60
CA ILE A 55 2.76 7.28 8.96
C ILE A 55 2.90 5.77 9.15
N LEU A 56 2.35 5.23 10.24
CA LEU A 56 2.14 3.79 10.42
C LEU A 56 0.63 3.55 10.54
N GLY A 57 0.09 2.65 9.72
CA GLY A 57 -1.36 2.48 9.60
C GLY A 57 -1.99 3.41 8.55
N MET A 58 -1.27 3.64 7.44
CA MET A 58 -1.80 4.37 6.29
C MET A 58 -2.96 3.59 5.65
N GLY A 59 -4.07 4.28 5.38
CA GLY A 59 -5.26 3.77 4.71
C GLY A 59 -5.29 4.08 3.20
N PRO A 60 -6.43 3.86 2.53
CA PRO A 60 -6.62 4.20 1.12
C PRO A 60 -6.49 5.71 0.83
N ILE A 61 -6.20 6.01 -0.43
CA ILE A 61 -6.24 7.36 -1.00
C ILE A 61 -7.68 7.90 -0.96
N ILE A 62 -7.81 9.17 -0.59
CA ILE A 62 -9.07 9.91 -0.59
C ILE A 62 -9.29 10.51 -1.98
N LEU A 63 -10.48 10.32 -2.54
CA LEU A 63 -10.85 10.84 -3.86
C LEU A 63 -11.81 12.03 -3.79
N GLU A 64 -12.61 12.12 -2.73
CA GLU A 64 -13.57 13.21 -2.51
C GLU A 64 -12.86 14.40 -1.87
N GLU A 65 -13.01 15.60 -2.43
CA GLU A 65 -12.25 16.79 -2.05
C GLU A 65 -12.56 17.24 -0.62
N GLU A 66 -13.81 17.08 -0.17
CA GLU A 66 -14.27 17.49 1.17
C GLU A 66 -13.71 16.64 2.30
N GLU A 67 -13.21 15.43 2.00
CA GLU A 67 -12.62 14.51 3.00
C GLU A 67 -11.09 14.64 3.08
N MET A 68 -10.46 15.43 2.20
CA MET A 68 -9.00 15.55 2.13
C MET A 68 -8.45 16.34 3.32
N ASP A 69 -7.50 15.73 4.03
CA ASP A 69 -6.59 16.43 4.93
C ASP A 69 -5.23 16.60 4.24
N HIS A 70 -4.83 17.84 3.98
CA HIS A 70 -3.59 18.15 3.27
C HIS A 70 -2.32 17.89 4.08
N ASP A 71 -2.43 17.71 5.40
CA ASP A 71 -1.30 17.35 6.25
C ASP A 71 -1.08 15.82 6.30
N VAL A 72 -2.05 15.03 5.83
CA VAL A 72 -2.01 13.56 5.86
C VAL A 72 -1.87 13.02 4.44
N VAL A 73 -0.63 12.98 3.95
CA VAL A 73 -0.31 12.56 2.59
C VAL A 73 0.68 11.40 2.54
N ASN A 74 0.58 10.61 1.48
CA ASN A 74 1.61 9.64 1.13
C ASN A 74 2.80 10.32 0.39
N PRO A 75 3.88 9.60 0.05
CA PRO A 75 5.06 10.18 -0.61
C PRO A 75 4.79 10.71 -2.03
N ALA A 76 3.69 10.31 -2.67
CA ALA A 76 3.23 10.85 -3.95
C ALA A 76 2.38 12.13 -3.78
N VAL A 77 2.24 12.66 -2.56
CA VAL A 77 1.43 13.83 -2.23
C VAL A 77 -0.07 13.59 -2.48
N HIS A 78 -0.51 12.34 -2.42
CA HIS A 78 -1.94 12.03 -2.43
C HIS A 78 -2.47 12.06 -0.99
N PRO A 79 -3.60 12.74 -0.72
CA PRO A 79 -4.30 12.64 0.57
C PRO A 79 -4.71 11.20 0.86
N VAL A 80 -4.48 10.76 2.08
CA VAL A 80 -4.78 9.37 2.51
C VAL A 80 -5.53 9.37 3.83
N THR A 81 -6.33 8.33 4.02
CA THR A 81 -6.94 8.04 5.32
C THR A 81 -5.93 7.37 6.26
N THR A 82 -6.31 7.20 7.52
CA THR A 82 -5.60 6.36 8.50
C THR A 82 -6.54 5.34 9.12
N ILE A 83 -6.00 4.19 9.54
CA ILE A 83 -6.78 3.18 10.27
C ILE A 83 -6.81 3.48 11.78
N PRO A 84 -7.78 2.95 12.54
CA PRO A 84 -7.75 3.03 14.00
C PRO A 84 -6.44 2.46 14.56
N GLY A 85 -5.80 3.22 15.46
CA GLY A 85 -4.49 2.86 16.04
C GLY A 85 -3.29 3.28 15.20
N ALA A 86 -3.48 4.05 14.12
CA ALA A 86 -2.39 4.66 13.38
C ALA A 86 -1.56 5.62 14.25
N SER A 87 -0.30 5.82 13.86
CA SER A 87 0.64 6.71 14.54
C SER A 87 1.45 7.54 13.55
N PHE A 88 1.80 8.76 13.96
CA PHE A 88 2.67 9.67 13.22
C PHE A 88 4.04 9.78 13.89
N PHE A 89 5.09 9.93 13.09
CA PHE A 89 6.47 10.10 13.54
C PHE A 89 7.24 11.03 12.61
N ASP A 90 8.29 11.64 13.13
CA ASP A 90 9.22 12.42 12.32
C ASP A 90 10.04 11.51 11.39
N ILE A 91 10.51 12.05 10.28
CA ILE A 91 11.27 11.33 9.24
C ILE A 91 12.80 11.44 9.43
N THR A 92 13.24 11.86 10.62
CA THR A 92 14.63 12.18 10.98
C THR A 92 15.31 11.09 11.80
#